data_AF-A0A3D0H8A7-F1
#
_entry.id   AF-A0A3D0H8A7-F1
#
_cell.length_a   1.000
_cell.length_b   1.000
_cell.length_c   1.000
_cell.angle_alpha   90.00
_cell.angle_beta   90.00
_cell.angle_gamma   90.00
#
_symmetry.space_group_name_H-M   'P 1'
#
loop_
_entity.id
_entity.type
_entity.pdbx_description
1 polymer ?
#
loop_
_entity_poly.entity_id
_entity_poly.type
_entity_poly.pdbx_seq_one_letter_code
_entity_poly.pdbx_strand_id
1 'polypeptide(L)'
;MTVFSYYPGCALQAMSWDYRESIKAVASFLELELRELPDWTCCGATAAHSLDEAMSIALPLRNLVTAERLGLDLAVACPMCFKRLVTCRIKLREAPAEIRKDFAFEHRILD
;
A
#
# COMPACT_ATOMS: atom_id res chain seq x y z
N MET A 1 3.40 21.34 6.68
CA MET A 1 3.54 20.45 5.51
C MET A 1 3.37 19.02 5.98
N THR A 2 2.28 18.37 5.56
CA THR A 2 1.95 17.01 5.96
C THR A 2 2.66 16.02 5.03
N VAL A 3 3.30 14.99 5.59
CA VAL A 3 4.09 14.02 4.82
C VAL A 3 3.34 12.69 4.76
N PHE A 4 3.20 12.15 3.55
CA PHE A 4 2.66 10.82 3.31
C PHE A 4 3.72 9.92 2.68
N SER A 5 3.70 8.65 3.04
CA SER A 5 4.32 7.63 2.19
C SER A 5 3.45 7.43 0.95
N TYR A 6 4.06 7.27 -0.22
CA TYR A 6 3.38 7.24 -1.51
C TYR A 6 3.66 5.93 -2.23
N TYR A 7 2.61 5.17 -2.50
CA TYR A 7 2.68 3.93 -3.27
C TYR A 7 2.06 4.13 -4.66
N PRO A 8 2.87 4.32 -5.71
CA PRO A 8 2.35 4.49 -7.08
C PRO A 8 1.77 3.18 -7.62
N GLY A 9 2.34 2.04 -7.22
CA GLY A 9 2.02 0.74 -7.81
C GLY A 9 2.47 0.62 -9.27
N CYS A 10 2.36 -0.59 -9.82
CA CYS A 10 2.90 -0.90 -11.15
C CYS A 10 2.26 -0.09 -12.30
N ALA A 11 0.96 0.20 -12.21
CA ALA A 11 0.25 0.93 -13.27
C ALA A 11 0.73 2.37 -13.41
N LEU A 12 0.77 3.14 -12.31
CA LEU A 12 1.21 4.54 -12.33
C LEU A 12 2.73 4.68 -12.48
N GLN A 13 3.49 3.64 -12.10
CA GLN A 13 4.93 3.62 -12.35
C GLN A 13 5.26 3.49 -13.83
N ALA A 14 4.46 2.74 -14.58
CA ALA A 14 4.72 2.42 -15.98
C ALA A 14 3.78 3.16 -16.95
N MET A 15 2.56 2.66 -17.10
CA MET A 15 1.65 3.07 -18.18
C MET A 15 0.85 4.34 -17.89
N SER A 16 0.61 4.66 -16.62
CA SER A 16 -0.16 5.83 -16.18
C SER A 16 0.74 6.84 -15.45
N TRP A 17 1.93 7.07 -16.00
CA TRP A 17 2.92 7.98 -15.43
C TRP A 17 2.43 9.43 -15.43
N ASP A 18 1.64 9.83 -16.43
CA ASP A 18 0.97 11.12 -16.53
C ASP A 18 0.02 11.35 -15.34
N TYR A 19 -0.73 10.31 -14.94
CA TYR A 19 -1.58 10.36 -13.75
C TYR A 19 -0.74 10.49 -12.46
N ARG A 20 0.40 9.79 -12.36
CA ARG A 20 1.36 9.95 -11.25
C ARG A 20 1.84 11.40 -11.12
N GLU A 21 2.23 12.03 -12.23
CA GLU A 21 2.71 13.41 -12.22
C GLU A 21 1.58 14.40 -11.88
N SER A 22 0.35 14.15 -12.35
CA SER A 22 -0.83 14.92 -11.94
C SER A 22 -1.07 14.86 -10.43
N ILE A 23 -0.96 13.68 -9.81
CA ILE A 23 -1.09 13.50 -8.37
C ILE A 23 -0.01 14.28 -7.60
N LYS A 24 1.25 14.20 -8.05
CA LYS A 24 2.35 14.95 -7.43
C LYS A 24 2.13 16.47 -7.53
N ALA A 25 1.66 16.96 -8.67
CA ALA A 25 1.38 18.38 -8.86
C ALA A 25 0.26 18.87 -7.91
N VAL A 26 -0.83 18.10 -7.81
CA VAL A 26 -1.94 18.41 -6.87
C VAL A 26 -1.48 18.35 -5.42
N ALA A 27 -0.69 17.33 -5.05
CA ALA A 27 -0.12 17.22 -3.71
C ALA A 27 0.75 18.43 -3.36
N SER A 28 1.63 18.86 -4.28
CA SER A 28 2.45 20.05 -4.09
C SER A 28 1.62 21.32 -3.94
N PHE A 29 0.54 21.48 -4.72
CA PHE A 29 -0.38 22.62 -4.61
C PHE A 29 -1.09 22.65 -3.25
N LEU A 30 -1.40 21.49 -2.69
CA LEU A 30 -2.02 21.33 -1.37
C LEU A 30 -1.01 21.31 -0.21
N GLU A 31 0.26 21.63 -0.46
CA GLU A 31 1.33 21.60 0.54
C GLU A 31 1.49 20.23 1.23
N LEU A 32 1.33 19.15 0.45
CA LEU A 32 1.56 17.76 0.83
C LEU A 32 2.88 17.24 0.26
N GLU A 33 3.67 16.57 1.10
CA GLU A 33 4.89 15.88 0.65
C GLU A 33 4.59 14.39 0.42
N LEU A 34 4.80 13.91 -0.81
CA LEU A 34 4.67 12.50 -1.16
C LEU A 34 6.06 11.85 -1.23
N ARG A 35 6.41 11.06 -0.21
CA ARG A 35 7.65 10.27 -0.19
C ARG A 35 7.39 8.89 -0.74
N GLU A 36 7.98 8.55 -1.88
CA GLU A 36 7.78 7.23 -2.47
C GLU A 36 8.18 6.12 -1.48
N LEU A 37 7.29 5.13 -1.34
CA LEU A 37 7.47 3.98 -0.46
C LEU A 37 8.70 3.17 -0.95
N PRO A 38 9.75 2.98 -0.15
CA PRO A 38 10.94 2.28 -0.62
C PRO A 38 10.63 0.80 -0.86
N ASP A 39 11.19 0.24 -1.94
CA ASP A 39 11.17 -1.21 -2.19
C ASP A 39 9.75 -1.82 -2.17
N TRP A 40 8.77 -1.06 -2.68
CA TRP A 40 7.40 -1.52 -2.83
C TRP A 40 7.30 -2.65 -3.86
N THR A 41 6.28 -3.51 -3.69
CA THR A 41 5.92 -4.53 -4.70
C THR A 41 4.54 -4.32 -5.29
N CYS A 42 4.32 -4.89 -6.47
CA CYS A 42 2.99 -4.96 -7.06
C CYS A 42 2.00 -5.57 -6.06
N CYS A 43 0.81 -4.98 -5.94
CA CYS A 43 -0.25 -5.44 -5.03
C CYS A 43 -0.91 -6.77 -5.44
N GLY A 44 -0.54 -7.37 -6.57
CA GLY A 44 -1.10 -8.65 -7.04
C GLY A 44 -2.54 -8.57 -7.55
N ALA A 45 -3.06 -7.36 -7.82
CA ALA A 45 -4.46 -7.15 -8.20
C ALA A 45 -4.93 -7.99 -9.41
N THR A 46 -4.06 -8.28 -10.38
CA THR A 46 -4.43 -9.00 -11.60
C THR A 46 -4.48 -10.52 -11.43
N ALA A 47 -3.45 -11.11 -10.82
CA ALA A 47 -3.25 -12.56 -10.86
C ALA A 47 -3.30 -13.23 -9.48
N ALA A 48 -2.75 -12.59 -8.45
CA ALA A 48 -2.54 -13.24 -7.16
C ALA A 48 -3.85 -13.72 -6.52
N HIS A 49 -4.91 -12.90 -6.59
CA HIS A 49 -6.20 -13.22 -5.99
C HIS A 49 -6.91 -14.46 -6.59
N SER A 50 -6.55 -14.86 -7.81
CA SER A 50 -7.15 -16.02 -8.49
C SER A 50 -6.25 -17.24 -8.51
N LEU A 51 -4.94 -17.06 -8.30
CA LEU A 51 -3.95 -18.13 -8.40
C LEU A 51 -3.46 -18.63 -7.04
N ASP A 52 -3.36 -17.75 -6.04
CA ASP A 52 -2.76 -18.07 -4.74
C ASP A 52 -3.30 -17.14 -3.64
N GLU A 53 -4.07 -17.72 -2.71
CA GLU A 53 -4.65 -16.97 -1.60
C GLU A 53 -3.59 -16.36 -0.68
N ALA A 54 -2.48 -17.08 -0.41
CA ALA A 54 -1.41 -16.56 0.43
C ALA A 54 -0.75 -15.34 -0.22
N MET A 55 -0.47 -15.39 -1.53
CA MET A 55 0.07 -14.25 -2.27
C MET A 55 -0.90 -13.08 -2.37
N SER A 56 -2.21 -13.36 -2.39
CA SER A 56 -3.25 -12.32 -2.36
C SER A 56 -3.19 -11.44 -1.11
N ILE A 57 -2.59 -11.96 -0.03
CA ILE A 57 -2.34 -11.26 1.23
C ILE A 57 -0.90 -10.77 1.31
N ALA A 58 0.08 -11.63 1.07
CA ALA A 58 1.50 -11.32 1.28
C ALA A 58 1.99 -10.11 0.45
N LEU A 59 1.54 -9.99 -0.80
CA LEU A 59 1.95 -8.91 -1.69
C LEU A 59 1.51 -7.51 -1.23
N PRO A 60 0.21 -7.23 -0.99
CA PRO A 60 -0.20 -5.96 -0.39
C PRO A 60 0.35 -5.77 1.02
N LEU A 61 0.54 -6.88 1.76
CA LEU A 61 1.03 -6.81 3.12
C LEU A 61 2.43 -6.24 3.25
N ARG A 62 3.34 -6.62 2.36
CA ARG A 62 4.71 -6.08 2.34
C ARG A 62 4.69 -4.55 2.28
N ASN A 63 3.85 -3.97 1.43
CA ASN A 63 3.74 -2.51 1.30
C ASN A 63 3.16 -1.86 2.56
N LEU A 64 2.17 -2.51 3.19
CA LEU A 64 1.60 -2.06 4.46
C LEU A 64 2.68 -2.04 5.58
N VAL A 65 3.44 -3.14 5.74
CA VAL A 65 4.54 -3.23 6.72
C VAL A 65 5.57 -2.13 6.47
N THR A 66 5.97 -1.90 5.22
CA THR A 66 6.94 -0.85 4.90
C THR A 66 6.40 0.53 5.26
N ALA A 67 5.14 0.83 4.99
CA ALA A 67 4.54 2.12 5.32
C ALA A 67 4.46 2.34 6.84
N GLU A 68 4.12 1.29 7.60
CA GLU A 68 4.10 1.34 9.07
C GLU A 68 5.49 1.58 9.67
N ARG A 69 6.53 0.90 9.15
CA ARG A 69 7.92 1.12 9.59
C ARG A 69 8.40 2.55 9.37
N LEU A 70 7.85 3.26 8.38
CA LEU A 70 8.15 4.67 8.16
C LEU A 70 7.38 5.60 9.11
N GLY A 71 6.36 5.08 9.81
CA GLY A 71 5.50 5.87 10.68
C GLY A 71 4.64 6.90 9.94
N LEU A 72 4.41 6.71 8.63
CA LEU A 72 3.67 7.64 7.77
C LEU A 72 2.39 6.98 7.25
N ASP A 73 1.37 7.79 7.03
CA ASP A 73 0.17 7.31 6.35
C ASP A 73 0.47 7.00 4.88
N LEU A 74 -0.23 6.02 4.31
CA LEU A 74 0.01 5.53 2.94
C LEU A 74 -0.98 6.13 1.96
N ALA A 75 -0.49 7.00 1.08
CA ALA A 75 -1.22 7.52 -0.07
C ALA A 75 -1.10 6.56 -1.27
N VAL A 76 -2.23 6.23 -1.89
CA VAL A 76 -2.32 5.38 -3.07
C VAL A 76 -3.44 5.90 -3.98
N ALA A 77 -3.16 6.00 -5.28
CA ALA A 77 -4.13 6.54 -6.24
C ALA A 77 -4.65 5.50 -7.25
N CYS A 78 -4.04 4.31 -7.32
CA CYS A 78 -4.58 3.21 -8.11
C CYS A 78 -5.74 2.53 -7.34
N PRO A 79 -6.98 2.49 -7.89
CA PRO A 79 -8.13 1.90 -7.19
C PRO A 79 -7.95 0.41 -6.88
N MET A 80 -7.29 -0.33 -7.78
CA MET A 80 -7.03 -1.75 -7.60
C MET A 80 -6.01 -2.00 -6.48
N CYS A 81 -4.96 -1.17 -6.43
CA CYS A 81 -3.98 -1.19 -5.34
C CYS A 81 -4.65 -0.89 -4.00
N PHE A 82 -5.45 0.18 -3.94
CA PHE A 82 -6.22 0.55 -2.76
C PHE A 82 -7.09 -0.62 -2.26
N LYS A 83 -7.89 -1.22 -3.15
CA LYS A 83 -8.74 -2.37 -2.82
C LYS A 83 -7.95 -3.52 -2.22
N ARG A 84 -6.79 -3.88 -2.79
CA ARG A 84 -5.96 -4.98 -2.27
C ARG A 84 -5.37 -4.67 -0.90
N LEU A 85 -4.85 -3.46 -0.71
CA LEU A 85 -4.30 -3.00 0.58
C LEU A 85 -5.38 -3.01 1.67
N VAL A 86 -6.56 -2.46 1.40
CA VAL A 86 -7.68 -2.46 2.36
C VAL A 86 -8.19 -3.87 2.64
N THR A 87 -8.33 -4.71 1.62
CA THR A 87 -8.77 -6.11 1.79
C THR A 87 -7.79 -6.89 2.67
N CYS A 88 -6.49 -6.73 2.41
CA CYS A 88 -5.42 -7.32 3.21
C CYS A 88 -5.52 -6.86 4.68
N ARG A 89 -5.63 -5.54 4.90
CA ARG A 89 -5.81 -4.94 6.23
C ARG A 89 -7.03 -5.52 6.97
N ILE A 90 -8.18 -5.61 6.33
CA ILE A 90 -9.41 -6.17 6.93
C ILE A 90 -9.19 -7.64 7.30
N LYS A 91 -8.69 -8.46 6.38
CA LYS A 91 -8.42 -9.88 6.65
C LYS A 91 -7.45 -10.08 7.82
N LEU A 92 -6.43 -9.24 7.96
CA LEU A 92 -5.50 -9.30 9.10
C LEU A 92 -6.16 -8.92 10.43
N ARG A 93 -7.07 -7.94 10.43
CA ARG A 93 -7.86 -7.56 11.62
C ARG A 93 -8.82 -8.65 12.06
N GLU A 94 -9.21 -9.56 11.16
CA GLU A 94 -10.08 -10.71 11.45
C GLU A 94 -9.28 -12.00 11.76
N ALA A 95 -8.02 -12.08 11.32
CA ALA A 95 -7.18 -13.26 11.52
C ALA A 95 -6.84 -13.52 13.02
N PRO A 96 -6.67 -14.78 13.46
CA PRO A 96 -6.18 -15.10 14.80
C PRO A 96 -4.87 -14.37 15.17
N ALA A 97 -4.67 -14.08 16.45
CA ALA A 97 -3.51 -13.32 16.92
C ALA A 97 -2.18 -14.03 16.61
N GLU A 98 -2.19 -15.36 16.54
CA GLU A 98 -1.05 -16.22 16.19
C GLU A 98 -0.56 -15.92 14.78
N ILE A 99 -1.47 -15.80 13.82
CA ILE A 99 -1.16 -15.47 12.43
C ILE A 99 -0.59 -14.05 12.32
N ARG A 100 -1.04 -13.13 13.18
CA ARG A 100 -0.53 -11.74 13.19
C ARG A 100 0.90 -11.64 13.69
N LYS A 101 1.33 -12.52 14.60
CA LYS A 101 2.69 -12.52 15.20
C LYS A 101 3.78 -12.86 14.19
N ASP A 102 3.44 -13.64 13.16
CA ASP A 102 4.37 -14.01 12.09
C ASP A 102 4.72 -12.81 11.18
N PHE A 103 3.96 -11.73 11.28
CA PHE A 103 4.16 -10.51 10.52
C PHE A 103 4.65 -9.39 11.44
N ALA A 104 5.79 -8.79 11.11
CA ALA A 104 6.45 -7.76 11.89
C ALA A 104 5.71 -6.40 11.85
N PHE A 105 4.52 -6.32 12.46
CA PHE A 105 3.73 -5.08 12.64
C PHE A 105 4.01 -4.40 13.99
N GLU A 106 3.79 -3.10 14.04
CA GLU A 106 3.73 -2.28 15.27
C GLU A 106 2.27 -1.94 15.68
N HIS A 107 1.28 -2.66 15.11
CA HIS A 107 -0.17 -2.56 15.34
C HIS A 107 -0.89 -1.33 14.79
N ARG A 108 -0.21 -0.30 14.27
CA ARG A 108 -0.84 0.91 13.69
C ARG A 108 -1.70 0.60 12.46
N ILE A 109 -1.40 -0.47 11.74
CA ILE A 109 -2.19 -0.90 10.57
C ILE A 109 -3.54 -1.52 10.99
N LEU A 110 -3.72 -1.91 12.25
CA LEU A 110 -4.93 -2.59 12.71
C LEU A 110 -5.99 -1.64 13.31
N ASP A 111 -5.63 -0.37 13.54
CA ASP A 111 -6.49 0.68 14.11
C ASP A 111 -7.33 1.39 13.04
#